data_AF-A0A936GJ35-F1
#
_entry.id   AF-A0A936GJ35-F1
#
_cell.length_a   1.000
_cell.length_b   1.000
_cell.length_c   1.000
_cell.angle_alpha   90.00
_cell.angle_beta   90.00
_cell.angle_gamma   90.00
#
_symmetry.space_group_name_H-M   'P 1'
#
loop_
_entity.id
_entity.type
_entity.pdbx_description
1 polymer ?
#
loop_
_entity_poly.entity_id
_entity_poly.type
_entity_poly.pdbx_seq_one_letter_code
_entity_poly.pdbx_strand_id
1 'polypeptide(L)'
;MHIDHIIPKTFFIEHVRNKKRVPYFLTHLTESDVNHDDNLNPSCISCNKWKSAHDIETFRNEIYEQVRRLDIYSANYRMAKKYGLIQETLKPIIFYFESIK
;
A
#
# COMPACT_ATOMS: atom_id res chain seq x y z
N MET A 1 6.50 -0.27 15.01
CA MET A 1 6.15 -1.17 13.88
C MET A 1 4.71 -1.61 14.10
N HIS A 2 3.87 -1.62 13.07
CA HIS A 2 2.49 -2.12 13.14
C HIS A 2 2.39 -3.45 12.40
N ILE A 3 1.29 -4.15 12.65
CA ILE A 3 0.84 -5.27 11.83
C ILE A 3 -0.28 -4.74 10.94
N ASP A 4 -0.24 -5.09 9.68
CA ASP A 4 -1.25 -4.73 8.69
C ASP A 4 -1.85 -5.99 8.06
N HIS A 5 -3.07 -5.86 7.59
CA HIS A 5 -3.81 -6.93 6.94
C HIS A 5 -3.65 -6.81 5.43
N ILE A 6 -3.20 -7.87 4.77
CA ILE A 6 -3.07 -7.91 3.30
C ILE A 6 -4.47 -7.68 2.70
N ILE A 7 -5.44 -8.48 3.12
CA ILE A 7 -6.87 -8.28 2.86
C ILE A 7 -7.46 -7.44 4.00
N PRO A 8 -7.89 -6.19 3.76
CA PRO A 8 -8.37 -5.30 4.80
C PRO A 8 -9.58 -5.86 5.56
N LYS A 9 -9.62 -5.67 6.88
CA LYS A 9 -10.74 -6.13 7.74
C LYS A 9 -12.11 -5.66 7.24
N THR A 10 -12.20 -4.41 6.79
CA THR A 10 -13.46 -3.77 6.37
C THR A 10 -14.19 -4.54 5.27
N PHE A 11 -13.45 -5.12 4.31
CA PHE A 11 -14.03 -5.82 3.15
C PHE A 11 -13.63 -7.29 3.09
N PHE A 12 -13.09 -7.84 4.19
CA PHE A 12 -12.51 -9.17 4.23
C PHE A 12 -13.50 -10.24 3.76
N ILE A 13 -14.70 -10.28 4.33
CA ILE A 13 -15.74 -11.26 3.99
C ILE A 13 -16.13 -11.16 2.51
N GLU A 14 -16.31 -9.95 1.98
CA GLU A 14 -16.64 -9.75 0.55
C GLU A 14 -15.52 -10.29 -0.35
N HIS A 15 -14.26 -9.98 -0.01
CA HIS A 15 -13.10 -10.36 -0.80
C HIS A 15 -12.90 -11.88 -0.82
N VAL A 16 -12.99 -12.52 0.35
CA VAL A 16 -12.86 -13.98 0.49
C VAL A 16 -14.02 -14.70 -0.19
N ARG A 17 -15.28 -14.30 0.08
CA ARG A 17 -16.47 -14.93 -0.50
C ARG A 17 -16.48 -14.87 -2.02
N ASN A 18 -16.13 -13.72 -2.59
CA ASN A 18 -16.16 -13.50 -4.04
C ASN A 18 -14.81 -13.75 -4.73
N LYS A 19 -13.77 -14.18 -3.99
CA LYS A 19 -12.39 -14.31 -4.47
C LYS A 19 -11.88 -13.05 -5.19
N LYS A 20 -12.29 -11.88 -4.72
CA LYS A 20 -12.00 -10.58 -5.34
C LYS A 20 -10.75 -9.99 -4.72
N ARG A 21 -9.74 -9.66 -5.54
CA ARG A 21 -8.46 -9.06 -5.10
C ARG A 21 -7.78 -9.85 -3.97
N VAL A 22 -7.96 -11.17 -3.97
CA VAL A 22 -7.31 -12.10 -3.04
C VAL A 22 -6.05 -12.63 -3.69
N PRO A 23 -4.85 -12.41 -3.11
CA PRO A 23 -3.62 -13.02 -3.59
C PRO A 23 -3.73 -14.55 -3.61
N TYR A 24 -3.07 -15.20 -4.57
CA TYR A 24 -3.16 -16.66 -4.76
C TYR A 24 -2.86 -17.44 -3.46
N PHE A 25 -1.84 -17.03 -2.70
CA PHE A 25 -1.44 -17.68 -1.46
C PHE A 25 -2.47 -17.55 -0.32
N LEU A 26 -3.43 -16.62 -0.41
CA LEU A 26 -4.50 -16.42 0.57
C LEU A 26 -5.85 -17.02 0.15
N THR A 27 -5.89 -17.76 -0.95
CA THR A 27 -7.14 -18.37 -1.45
C THR A 27 -7.68 -19.50 -0.56
N HIS A 28 -6.88 -19.97 0.40
CA HIS A 28 -7.28 -20.98 1.39
C HIS A 28 -8.06 -20.40 2.58
N LEU A 29 -8.06 -19.07 2.76
CA LEU A 29 -8.75 -18.42 3.86
C LEU A 29 -10.27 -18.50 3.71
N THR A 30 -10.94 -18.64 4.84
CA THR A 30 -12.41 -18.62 4.98
C THR A 30 -12.88 -17.31 5.62
N GLU A 31 -14.20 -17.09 5.68
CA GLU A 31 -14.79 -15.85 6.21
C GLU A 31 -14.44 -15.58 7.69
N SER A 32 -14.03 -16.60 8.44
CA SER A 32 -13.57 -16.47 9.83
C SER A 32 -12.09 -16.06 9.97
N ASP A 33 -11.31 -16.13 8.89
CA ASP A 33 -9.85 -16.10 8.95
C ASP A 33 -9.25 -14.69 8.83
N VAL A 34 -10.00 -13.67 9.29
CA VAL A 34 -9.62 -12.27 9.14
C VAL A 34 -8.27 -11.94 9.79
N ASN A 35 -7.93 -12.59 10.91
CA ASN A 35 -6.65 -12.40 11.61
C ASN A 35 -5.70 -13.61 11.44
N HIS A 36 -5.87 -14.43 10.39
CA HIS A 36 -4.94 -15.52 10.09
C HIS A 36 -3.54 -14.97 9.81
N ASP A 37 -2.50 -15.66 10.28
CA ASP A 37 -1.11 -15.18 10.22
C ASP A 37 -0.67 -14.85 8.78
N ASP A 38 -1.07 -15.67 7.80
CA ASP A 38 -0.78 -15.40 6.39
C ASP A 38 -1.40 -14.10 5.86
N ASN A 39 -2.51 -13.63 6.46
CA ASN A 39 -3.12 -12.34 6.12
C ASN A 39 -2.43 -11.16 6.83
N LEU A 40 -1.47 -11.40 7.73
CA LEU A 40 -0.77 -10.38 8.49
C LEU A 40 0.62 -10.12 7.90
N ASN A 41 1.01 -8.85 7.79
CA ASN A 41 2.37 -8.47 7.44
C ASN A 41 2.92 -7.34 8.32
N PRO A 42 4.24 -7.27 8.53
CA PRO A 42 4.85 -6.14 9.21
C PRO A 42 4.72 -4.89 8.33
N SER A 43 4.22 -3.81 8.91
CA SER A 43 4.01 -2.55 8.20
C SER A 43 4.47 -1.36 9.04
N CYS A 44 4.96 -0.33 8.36
CA CYS A 44 5.29 0.93 9.02
C CYS A 44 4.00 1.67 9.43
N ILE A 45 4.04 2.50 10.48
CA ILE A 45 2.83 3.17 11.02
C ILE A 45 2.16 4.04 9.94
N SER A 46 2.95 4.84 9.22
CA SER A 46 2.46 5.67 8.12
C SER A 46 1.95 4.84 6.96
N CYS A 47 2.64 3.74 6.62
CA CYS A 47 2.29 2.82 5.54
C CYS A 47 0.92 2.20 5.80
N ASN A 48 0.69 1.63 6.98
CA ASN A 48 -0.59 1.03 7.36
C ASN A 48 -1.72 2.08 7.31
N LYS A 49 -1.50 3.27 7.89
CA LYS A 49 -2.49 4.36 7.83
C LYS A 49 -2.84 4.77 6.40
N TRP A 50 -1.85 4.87 5.52
CA TRP A 50 -2.06 5.25 4.12
C TRP A 50 -2.68 4.12 3.29
N LYS A 51 -2.30 2.86 3.54
CA LYS A 51 -2.88 1.71 2.85
C LYS A 51 -4.38 1.65 3.09
N SER A 52 -4.85 1.95 4.30
CA SER A 52 -6.29 1.96 4.60
C SER A 52 -6.92 0.63 4.15
N ALA A 53 -7.93 0.67 3.28
CA ALA A 53 -8.55 -0.50 2.68
C ALA A 53 -8.13 -0.77 1.22
N HIS A 54 -7.03 -0.18 0.76
CA HIS A 54 -6.50 -0.41 -0.59
C HIS A 54 -5.89 -1.81 -0.70
N ASP A 55 -6.06 -2.42 -1.88
CA ASP A 55 -5.22 -3.54 -2.31
C ASP A 55 -3.80 -3.06 -2.63
N ILE A 56 -2.88 -4.02 -2.78
CA ILE A 56 -1.44 -3.75 -2.97
C ILE A 56 -1.19 -2.84 -4.17
N GLU A 57 -1.88 -3.03 -5.29
CA GLU A 57 -1.64 -2.27 -6.52
C GLU A 57 -2.19 -0.84 -6.40
N THR A 58 -3.39 -0.70 -5.84
CA THR A 58 -3.96 0.61 -5.56
C THR A 58 -3.07 1.38 -4.58
N PHE A 59 -2.56 0.72 -3.53
CA PHE A 59 -1.64 1.35 -2.59
C PHE A 59 -0.31 1.75 -3.25
N ARG A 60 0.22 0.94 -4.17
CA ARG A 60 1.41 1.28 -4.95
C ARG A 60 1.21 2.58 -5.74
N ASN A 61 0.07 2.69 -6.42
CA ASN A 61 -0.28 3.90 -7.18
C ASN A 61 -0.46 5.11 -6.26
N GLU A 62 -1.09 4.95 -5.09
CA GLU A 62 -1.24 6.01 -4.10
C GLU A 62 0.10 6.57 -3.60
N ILE A 63 1.12 5.72 -3.45
CA ILE A 63 2.49 6.16 -3.11
C ILE A 63 3.13 6.89 -4.29
N TYR A 64 3.00 6.35 -5.50
CA TYR A 64 3.59 6.95 -6.70
C TYR A 64 3.01 8.34 -6.98
N GLU A 65 1.70 8.51 -6.79
CA GLU A 65 0.99 9.79 -6.98
C GLU A 65 1.43 10.89 -6.01
N GLN A 66 2.13 10.58 -4.92
CA GLN A 66 2.57 11.59 -3.95
C GLN A 66 3.47 12.65 -4.58
N VAL A 67 4.34 12.27 -5.52
CA VAL A 67 5.21 13.23 -6.22
C VAL A 67 4.38 14.22 -7.04
N ARG A 68 3.39 13.74 -7.79
CA ARG A 68 2.47 14.59 -8.56
C ARG A 68 1.65 15.49 -7.64
N ARG A 69 1.16 14.96 -6.51
CA ARG A 69 0.41 15.73 -5.51
C ARG A 69 1.27 16.84 -4.88
N LEU A 70 2.54 16.58 -4.60
CA LEU A 70 3.47 17.60 -4.11
C LEU A 70 3.63 18.74 -5.13
N ASP A 71 3.80 18.40 -6.41
CA ASP A 71 3.94 19.39 -7.49
C ASP A 71 2.68 20.28 -7.62
N ILE A 72 1.49 19.68 -7.53
CA ILE A 72 0.22 20.41 -7.65
C ILE A 72 -0.08 21.27 -6.41
N TYR A 73 0.06 20.70 -5.21
CA TYR A 73 -0.49 21.32 -4.00
C TYR A 73 0.54 22.09 -3.16
N SER A 74 1.84 21.86 -3.33
CA SER A 74 2.87 22.50 -2.49
C SER A 74 3.67 23.56 -3.25
N ALA A 75 3.43 24.83 -2.92
CA ALA A 75 4.20 25.95 -3.46
C ALA A 75 5.69 25.87 -3.06
N ASN A 76 5.97 25.43 -1.83
CA ASN A 76 7.34 25.25 -1.33
C ASN A 76 8.08 24.16 -2.13
N TYR A 77 7.39 23.06 -2.45
CA TYR A 77 7.95 21.99 -3.28
C TYR A 77 8.32 22.50 -4.67
N ARG A 78 7.40 23.20 -5.34
CA ARG A 78 7.66 23.80 -6.66
C ARG A 78 8.84 24.77 -6.63
N MET A 79 8.93 25.59 -5.58
CA MET A 79 10.05 26.52 -5.43
C MET A 79 11.38 25.77 -5.27
N ALA A 80 11.46 24.80 -4.35
CA ALA A 80 12.67 24.01 -4.14
C ALA A 80 13.09 23.24 -5.40
N LYS A 81 12.13 22.63 -6.12
CA LYS A 81 12.36 21.95 -7.40
C LYS A 81 12.88 22.92 -8.47
N LYS A 82 12.29 24.13 -8.60
CA LYS A 82 12.71 25.16 -9.57
C LYS A 82 14.15 25.60 -9.37
N TYR A 83 14.62 25.68 -8.13
CA TYR A 83 16.00 26.05 -7.80
C TYR A 83 16.95 24.83 -7.69
N GLY A 84 16.50 23.64 -8.08
CA GLY A 84 17.34 22.43 -8.10
C GLY A 84 17.68 21.86 -6.73
N LEU A 85 16.92 22.22 -5.68
CA LEU A 85 17.13 21.71 -4.31
C LEU A 85 16.50 20.33 -4.08
N ILE A 86 15.64 19.88 -4.99
CA ILE A 86 14.97 18.57 -4.96
C ILE A 86 15.12 17.91 -6.33
N GLN A 87 15.39 16.60 -6.34
CA GLN A 87 15.39 15.77 -7.54
C GLN A 87 14.34 14.67 -7.44
N GLU A 88 13.48 14.55 -8.45
CA GLU A 88 12.49 13.48 -8.56
C GLU A 88 13.12 12.24 -9.20
N THR A 89 13.04 11.09 -8.53
CA THR A 89 13.57 9.83 -9.08
C THR A 89 12.55 9.04 -9.91
N LEU A 90 11.25 9.19 -9.60
CA LEU A 90 10.13 8.47 -10.23
C LEU A 90 10.35 6.96 -10.41
N LYS A 91 11.11 6.34 -9.50
CA LYS A 91 11.40 4.90 -9.56
C LYS A 91 10.16 4.08 -9.27
N PRO A 92 10.05 2.86 -9.84
CA PRO A 92 9.01 1.91 -9.45
C PRO A 92 8.99 1.66 -7.94
N ILE A 93 7.80 1.59 -7.37
CA ILE A 93 7.61 1.28 -5.96
C ILE A 93 7.62 -0.24 -5.79
N ILE A 94 8.62 -0.75 -5.08
CA ILE A 94 8.79 -2.17 -4.75
C ILE A 94 8.59 -2.33 -3.26
N PHE A 95 7.68 -3.21 -2.84
CA PHE A 95 7.46 -3.50 -1.43
C PHE A 95 8.49 -4.49 -0.90
N TYR A 96 8.78 -4.45 0.39
CA TYR A 96 9.80 -5.30 1.02
C TYR A 96 9.54 -6.81 0.82
N PHE A 97 8.28 -7.25 0.90
CA PHE A 97 7.94 -8.65 0.69
C PHE A 97 8.14 -9.11 -0.77
N GLU A 98 8.28 -8.19 -1.73
CA GLU A 98 8.56 -8.51 -3.13
C GLU A 98 10.06 -8.68 -3.40
N SER A 99 10.92 -8.18 -2.50
CA SER A 99 12.38 -8.26 -2.65
C SER A 99 13.01 -9.44 -1.91
N ILE A 100 12.28 -10.06 -0.98
CA ILE A 100 12.72 -11.30 -0.33
C ILE A 100 12.35 -12.47 -1.26
N LYS A 101 13.36 -13.24 -1.67
CA LYS A 101 13.19 -14.52 -2.37
C LYS A 101 13.10 -15.66 -1.36
#